data_AF-A0A9X8VLZ2-F1
#
_entry.id   AF-A0A9X8VLZ2-F1
#
_cell.length_a   1.000
_cell.length_b   1.000
_cell.length_c   1.000
_cell.angle_alpha   90.00
_cell.angle_beta   90.00
_cell.angle_gamma   90.00
#
_symmetry.space_group_name_H-M   'P 1'
#
loop_
_entity.id
_entity.type
_entity.pdbx_description
1 polymer ?
#
loop_
_entity_poly.entity_id
_entity_poly.type
_entity_poly.pdbx_seq_one_letter_code
_entity_poly.pdbx_strand_id
1 'polypeptide(L)'
;RHRVPLSTQALELLEQMRGLHETLVFPSPRKQTVLSDMVLTSFLRKTKAISDTQGRFAVAHGFRSSFRDWCSEQRYPHDLAERALAHTIRNKSEAAYHRTDLLNERWPMMQAWADYVMSAVSTT
;
A
#
# COMPACT_ATOMS: atom_id res chain seq x y z
N ARG A 1 -1.52 4.11 17.67
CA ARG A 1 -2.48 4.07 16.53
C ARG A 1 -1.70 4.40 15.26
N HIS A 2 -1.61 3.48 14.31
CA HIS A 2 -0.94 3.73 13.03
C HIS A 2 -1.93 4.39 12.05
N ARG A 3 -1.44 5.36 11.28
CA ARG A 3 -2.19 6.08 10.25
C ARG A 3 -1.39 6.05 8.95
N VAL A 4 -2.07 5.95 7.81
CA VAL A 4 -1.47 6.01 6.48
C VAL A 4 -2.11 7.20 5.76
N PRO A 5 -1.32 8.15 5.22
CA PRO A 5 -1.88 9.19 4.37
C PRO A 5 -2.33 8.57 3.04
N LEU A 6 -3.53 8.94 2.60
CA LEU A 6 -4.09 8.46 1.33
C LEU A 6 -3.68 9.42 0.21
N SER A 7 -3.27 8.86 -0.93
CA SER A 7 -3.07 9.61 -2.17
C SER A 7 -4.41 9.93 -2.84
N THR A 8 -4.40 10.84 -3.81
CA THR A 8 -5.58 11.16 -4.64
C THR A 8 -6.19 9.91 -5.27
N GLN A 9 -5.36 9.02 -5.82
CA GLN A 9 -5.80 7.78 -6.48
C GLN A 9 -6.43 6.79 -5.49
N ALA A 10 -5.92 6.72 -4.26
CA ALA A 10 -6.52 5.90 -3.22
C ALA A 10 -7.88 6.46 -2.79
N LEU A 11 -8.02 7.79 -2.71
CA LEU A 11 -9.30 8.44 -2.41
C LEU A 11 -10.32 8.20 -3.54
N GLU A 12 -9.92 8.34 -4.79
CA GLU A 12 -10.77 8.04 -5.95
C GLU A 12 -11.31 6.60 -5.92
N LEU A 13 -10.46 5.63 -5.61
CA LEU A 13 -10.87 4.24 -5.45
C LEU A 13 -11.90 4.10 -4.31
N LEU A 14 -11.67 4.74 -3.15
CA LEU A 14 -12.59 4.67 -2.03
C LEU A 14 -13.95 5.32 -2.34
N GLU A 15 -13.97 6.39 -3.11
CA GLU A 15 -15.22 7.01 -3.57
C GLU A 15 -16.01 6.06 -4.48
N GLN A 16 -15.35 5.30 -5.36
CA GLN A 16 -16.02 4.28 -6.17
C GLN A 16 -16.60 3.13 -5.34
N MET A 17 -16.01 2.85 -4.18
CA MET A 17 -16.50 1.81 -3.27
C MET A 17 -17.65 2.29 -2.36
N ARG A 18 -17.89 3.59 -2.29
CA ARG A 18 -18.91 4.18 -1.41
C ARG A 18 -20.29 3.64 -1.77
N GLY A 19 -21.03 3.17 -0.76
CA GLY A 19 -22.39 2.67 -0.92
C GLY A 19 -22.50 1.22 -1.42
N LEU A 20 -21.37 0.54 -1.71
CA LEU A 20 -21.39 -0.88 -2.06
C LEU A 20 -21.72 -1.81 -0.89
N HIS A 21 -21.46 -1.36 0.34
CA HIS A 21 -21.79 -2.08 1.57
C HIS A 21 -21.96 -1.09 2.73
N GLU A 22 -22.76 -1.46 3.74
CA GLU A 22 -23.05 -0.60 4.88
C GLU A 22 -21.82 -0.38 5.79
N THR A 23 -20.98 -1.41 5.93
CA THR A 23 -19.88 -1.42 6.93
C THR A 23 -18.50 -1.78 6.38
N LEU A 24 -18.40 -2.29 5.14
CA LEU A 24 -17.15 -2.80 4.58
C LEU A 24 -16.74 -1.93 3.40
N VAL A 25 -15.46 -1.58 3.33
CA VAL A 25 -14.92 -0.83 2.18
C VAL A 25 -14.82 -1.73 0.95
N PHE A 26 -14.37 -2.99 1.14
CA PHE A 26 -14.19 -3.96 0.06
C PHE A 26 -14.96 -5.26 0.37
N PRO A 27 -16.28 -5.30 0.14
CA PRO A 27 -17.08 -6.51 0.32
C PRO A 27 -16.78 -7.55 -0.77
N SER A 28 -17.01 -8.84 -0.46
CA SER A 28 -16.97 -9.89 -1.47
C SER A 28 -18.10 -9.70 -2.49
N PRO A 29 -17.84 -9.74 -3.82
CA PRO A 29 -18.85 -9.35 -4.82
C PRO A 29 -20.16 -10.14 -4.76
N ARG A 30 -20.09 -11.41 -4.35
CA ARG A 30 -21.26 -12.32 -4.31
C ARG A 30 -21.90 -12.42 -2.94
N LYS A 31 -21.10 -12.56 -1.87
CA LYS A 31 -21.63 -12.85 -0.53
C LYS A 31 -21.75 -11.60 0.34
N GLN A 32 -21.20 -10.46 -0.09
CA GLN A 32 -21.20 -9.21 0.68
C GLN A 32 -20.59 -9.39 2.09
N THR A 33 -19.52 -10.19 2.15
CA THR A 33 -18.78 -10.48 3.40
C THR A 33 -17.33 -10.01 3.29
N VAL A 34 -16.61 -10.05 4.41
CA VAL A 34 -15.14 -9.87 4.43
C VAL A 34 -14.48 -10.83 3.43
N LEU A 35 -13.52 -10.32 2.64
CA LEU A 35 -12.69 -11.11 1.75
C LEU A 35 -11.75 -12.00 2.56
N SER A 36 -11.55 -13.24 2.15
CA SER A 36 -10.54 -14.09 2.77
C SER A 36 -9.13 -13.69 2.32
N ASP A 37 -8.12 -13.99 3.14
CA ASP A 37 -6.71 -13.72 2.84
C ASP A 37 -6.26 -14.32 1.49
N MET A 38 -6.90 -15.41 1.07
CA MET A 38 -6.60 -16.06 -0.19
C MET A 38 -7.12 -15.32 -1.42
N VAL A 39 -8.08 -14.41 -1.29
CA VAL A 39 -8.66 -13.71 -2.45
C VAL A 39 -7.59 -13.00 -3.26
N LEU A 40 -6.73 -12.21 -2.61
CA LEU A 40 -5.68 -11.47 -3.30
C LEU A 40 -4.65 -12.40 -3.93
N THR A 41 -4.24 -13.45 -3.21
CA THR A 41 -3.28 -14.44 -3.73
C THR A 41 -3.84 -15.19 -4.94
N SER A 42 -5.10 -15.64 -4.88
CA SER A 42 -5.77 -16.31 -5.99
C SER A 42 -5.97 -15.38 -7.18
N PHE A 43 -6.29 -14.10 -6.94
CA PHE A 43 -6.41 -13.10 -7.99
C PHE A 43 -5.09 -12.91 -8.75
N LEU A 44 -3.98 -12.66 -8.05
CA LEU A 44 -2.66 -12.44 -8.66
C LEU A 44 -2.19 -13.65 -9.47
N ARG A 45 -2.44 -14.87 -8.98
CA ARG A 45 -2.13 -16.10 -9.72
C ARG A 45 -3.00 -16.23 -10.98
N LYS A 46 -4.29 -15.96 -10.86
CA LYS A 46 -5.25 -16.06 -11.98
C LYS A 46 -4.92 -15.07 -13.09
N THR A 47 -4.52 -13.84 -12.74
CA THR A 47 -4.13 -12.80 -13.70
C THR A 47 -2.68 -12.94 -14.18
N LYS A 48 -1.94 -13.95 -13.68
CA LYS A 48 -0.51 -14.16 -13.97
C LYS A 48 0.32 -12.90 -13.71
N ALA A 49 0.02 -12.20 -12.61
CA ALA A 49 0.70 -10.98 -12.23
C ALA A 49 2.22 -11.21 -12.15
N ILE A 50 2.99 -10.35 -12.82
CA ILE A 50 4.43 -10.48 -13.01
C ILE A 50 5.14 -10.17 -11.67
N SER A 51 6.08 -11.03 -11.29
CA SER A 51 7.04 -10.76 -10.22
C SER A 51 8.37 -10.29 -10.82
N ASP A 52 9.10 -9.51 -10.04
CA ASP A 52 10.54 -9.28 -10.15
C ASP A 52 11.38 -10.58 -10.18
N THR A 53 10.90 -11.66 -9.56
CA THR A 53 11.56 -12.97 -9.55
C THR A 53 11.07 -13.83 -10.70
N GLN A 54 11.99 -14.20 -11.60
CA GLN A 54 11.70 -15.07 -12.75
C GLN A 54 11.04 -16.39 -12.32
N GLY A 55 9.98 -16.78 -13.05
CA GLY A 55 9.25 -18.02 -12.79
C GLY A 55 8.29 -17.98 -11.59
N ARG A 56 8.08 -16.80 -10.98
CA ARG A 56 7.12 -16.61 -9.88
C ARG A 56 6.03 -15.60 -10.23
N PHE A 57 4.86 -15.78 -9.64
CA PHE A 57 3.78 -14.80 -9.66
C PHE A 57 3.96 -13.80 -8.52
N ALA A 58 3.49 -12.57 -8.73
CA ALA A 58 3.42 -11.57 -7.67
C ALA A 58 2.58 -12.06 -6.48
N VAL A 59 2.93 -11.58 -5.30
CA VAL A 59 2.29 -11.90 -4.02
C VAL A 59 2.05 -10.62 -3.21
N ALA A 60 1.10 -10.67 -2.27
CA ALA A 60 0.65 -9.48 -1.53
C ALA A 60 1.78 -8.76 -0.76
N HIS A 61 2.71 -9.51 -0.15
CA HIS A 61 3.84 -8.90 0.56
C HIS A 61 4.85 -8.26 -0.39
N GLY A 62 4.93 -8.73 -1.65
CA GLY A 62 5.79 -8.16 -2.68
C GLY A 62 5.51 -6.68 -2.94
N PHE A 63 4.24 -6.26 -2.88
CA PHE A 63 3.89 -4.83 -3.02
C PHE A 63 4.52 -3.94 -1.94
N ARG A 64 4.68 -4.44 -0.71
CA ARG A 64 5.34 -3.70 0.36
C ARG A 64 6.84 -3.61 0.14
N SER A 65 7.46 -4.69 -0.35
CA SER A 65 8.86 -4.68 -0.74
C SER A 65 9.11 -3.70 -1.89
N SER A 66 8.29 -3.72 -2.94
CA SER A 66 8.41 -2.79 -4.07
C SER A 66 8.28 -1.33 -3.64
N PHE A 67 7.34 -0.99 -2.75
CA PHE A 67 7.25 0.36 -2.18
C PHE A 67 8.53 0.75 -1.43
N ARG A 68 9.09 -0.18 -0.64
CA ARG A 68 10.31 0.09 0.12
C ARG A 68 11.51 0.31 -0.80
N ASP A 69 11.68 -0.56 -1.79
CA ASP A 69 12.79 -0.47 -2.75
C ASP A 69 12.69 0.85 -3.51
N TRP A 70 11.49 1.19 -4.00
CA TRP A 70 11.24 2.48 -4.65
C TRP A 70 11.55 3.68 -3.76
N CYS A 71 11.17 3.66 -2.48
CA CYS A 71 11.52 4.74 -1.55
C CYS A 71 13.04 4.89 -1.42
N SER A 72 13.79 3.79 -1.41
CA SER A 72 15.25 3.80 -1.35
C SER A 72 15.86 4.40 -2.62
N GLU A 73 15.36 4.01 -3.80
CA GLU A 73 15.80 4.52 -5.09
C GLU A 73 15.54 6.03 -5.24
N GLN A 74 14.39 6.49 -4.78
CA GLN A 74 14.02 7.92 -4.77
C GLN A 74 14.65 8.70 -3.59
N ARG A 75 15.49 8.04 -2.77
CA ARG A 75 16.21 8.63 -1.63
C ARG A 75 15.29 9.24 -0.56
N TYR A 76 14.08 8.72 -0.38
CA TYR A 76 13.26 9.09 0.77
C TYR A 76 13.93 8.61 2.08
N PRO A 77 13.76 9.35 3.19
CA PRO A 77 14.30 8.93 4.47
C PRO A 77 13.79 7.54 4.87
N HIS A 78 14.72 6.67 5.26
CA HIS A 78 14.44 5.29 5.67
C HIS A 78 13.29 5.20 6.69
N ASP A 79 13.34 6.03 7.73
CA ASP A 79 12.35 6.02 8.81
C ASP A 79 10.96 6.47 8.34
N LEU A 80 10.89 7.31 7.31
CA LEU A 80 9.64 7.76 6.73
C LEU A 80 8.93 6.61 6.01
N ALA A 81 9.68 5.82 5.24
CA ALA A 81 9.19 4.63 4.55
C ALA A 81 8.79 3.51 5.54
N GLU A 82 9.61 3.25 6.56
CA GLU A 82 9.29 2.25 7.60
C GLU A 82 7.99 2.58 8.35
N ARG A 83 7.79 3.87 8.69
CA ARG A 83 6.56 4.34 9.33
C ARG A 83 5.34 4.19 8.44
N ALA A 84 5.48 4.31 7.12
CA ALA A 84 4.39 4.05 6.18
C ALA A 84 3.99 2.56 6.16
N LEU A 85 4.93 1.65 6.38
CA LEU A 85 4.71 0.20 6.42
C LEU A 85 4.23 -0.33 7.77
N ALA A 86 4.00 0.55 8.75
CA ALA A 86 3.66 0.18 10.13
C ALA A 86 4.71 -0.70 10.81
N HIS A 87 5.96 -0.70 10.32
CA HIS A 87 7.02 -1.46 10.95
C HIS A 87 7.39 -0.80 12.28
N THR A 88 7.47 -1.62 13.33
CA THR A 88 7.90 -1.17 14.65
C THR A 88 9.36 -0.75 14.56
N ILE A 89 9.65 0.52 14.82
CA ILE A 89 11.03 1.03 14.89
C ILE A 89 11.75 0.23 15.99
N ARG A 90 12.80 -0.52 15.60
CA ARG A 90 13.49 -1.47 16.49
C ARG A 90 14.08 -0.83 17.75
N ASN A 91 14.35 0.47 17.72
CA ASN A 91 14.92 1.20 18.85
C ASN A 91 13.84 1.88 19.69
N LYS A 92 13.51 1.27 20.83
CA LYS A 92 12.64 1.87 21.85
C LYS A 92 13.16 3.23 22.36
N SER A 93 14.48 3.45 22.32
CA SER A 93 15.12 4.72 22.71
C SER A 93 14.91 5.84 21.68
N GLU A 94 14.90 5.53 20.37
CA GLU A 94 14.59 6.51 19.30
C GLU A 94 13.09 6.77 19.21
N ALA A 95 12.25 5.75 19.47
CA ALA A 95 10.80 5.89 19.49
C ALA A 95 10.31 6.98 20.49
N ALA A 96 11.06 7.23 21.57
CA ALA A 96 10.78 8.29 22.53
C ALA A 96 11.04 9.71 21.98
N TYR A 97 11.97 9.88 21.03
CA TYR A 97 12.25 11.17 20.37
C TYR A 97 11.24 11.47 19.25
N HIS A 98 10.63 10.45 18.66
CA HIS A 98 9.66 10.62 17.59
C HIS A 98 8.23 10.71 18.13
N ARG A 99 7.88 11.87 18.71
CA ARG A 99 6.53 12.15 19.23
C ARG A 99 5.42 12.15 18.18
N THR A 100 5.76 12.17 16.89
CA THR A 100 4.78 12.22 15.80
C THR A 100 4.95 11.04 14.84
N ASP A 101 3.87 10.66 14.16
CA ASP A 101 3.88 9.63 13.11
C ASP A 101 4.26 10.20 11.74
N LEU A 102 4.82 11.42 11.71
CA LEU A 102 5.27 12.15 10.51
C LEU A 102 4.23 12.11 9.37
N LEU A 103 2.95 12.25 9.70
CA LEU A 103 1.86 12.05 8.74
C LEU A 103 1.94 13.05 7.57
N ASN A 104 2.25 14.31 7.86
CA ASN A 104 2.34 15.36 6.86
C ASN A 104 3.55 15.15 5.93
N GLU A 105 4.67 14.69 6.48
CA GLU A 105 5.88 14.39 5.71
C GLU A 105 5.71 13.11 4.88
N ARG A 106 4.91 12.15 5.35
CA ARG A 106 4.58 10.93 4.59
C ARG A 106 3.61 11.19 3.44
N TRP A 107 2.78 12.24 3.51
CA TRP A 107 1.79 12.54 2.47
C TRP A 107 2.41 12.73 1.07
N PRO A 108 3.40 13.62 0.84
CA PRO A 108 3.99 13.79 -0.49
C PRO A 108 4.70 12.52 -0.99
N MET A 109 5.28 11.72 -0.10
CA MET A 109 5.89 10.43 -0.45
C MET A 109 4.83 9.41 -0.93
N MET A 110 3.71 9.30 -0.21
CA MET A 110 2.61 8.41 -0.60
C MET A 110 1.96 8.86 -1.92
N GLN A 111 1.86 10.18 -2.15
CA GLN A 111 1.36 10.72 -3.41
C GLN A 111 2.31 10.39 -4.57
N ALA A 112 3.61 10.68 -4.42
CA ALA A 112 4.61 10.40 -5.45
C ALA A 112 4.71 8.91 -5.79
N TRP A 113 4.54 8.03 -4.79
CA TRP A 113 4.46 6.57 -5.04
C TRP A 113 3.25 6.22 -5.90
N ALA A 114 2.07 6.77 -5.58
CA ALA A 114 0.86 6.51 -6.35
C ALA A 114 0.98 7.04 -7.79
N ASP A 115 1.55 8.24 -7.97
CA ASP A 115 1.82 8.83 -9.28
C ASP A 115 2.77 7.95 -10.09
N TYR A 116 3.84 7.43 -9.47
CA TYR A 116 4.78 6.50 -10.12
C TYR A 116 4.08 5.22 -10.58
N VAL A 117 3.34 4.54 -9.69
CA VAL A 117 2.64 3.29 -10.02
C VAL A 117 1.63 3.48 -11.15
N MET A 118 0.90 4.60 -11.12
CA MET A 118 -0.15 4.88 -12.11
C MET A 118 0.39 5.46 -13.42
N SER A 119 1.59 6.06 -13.42
CA SER A 119 2.24 6.54 -14.65
C SER A 119 2.52 5.41 -15.64
N ALA A 120 2.83 4.21 -15.12
CA ALA A 120 3.06 3.00 -15.90
C ALA A 120 1.77 2.42 -16.52
N VAL A 121 0.60 2.95 -16.15
CA VAL A 121 -0.72 2.55 -16.67
C VAL A 121 -1.14 3.40 -17.87
N SER A 122 -0.24 4.21 -18.44
CA SER A 122 -0.55 5.06 -19.61
C SER A 122 -1.00 4.24 -20.83
N THR A 123 -2.32 4.31 -21.06
CA THR A 123 -3.08 4.16 -22.31
C THR A 123 -3.08 2.79 -22.98
N THR A 124 -4.17 2.04 -22.76
CA THR A 124 -4.81 1.25 -23.83
C THR A 124 -6.23 1.75 -24.03
#